data_AF-A0A5P0JK09-F1
#
_entry.id   AF-A0A5P0JK09-F1
#
_cell.length_a   1.000
_cell.length_b   1.000
_cell.length_c   1.000
_cell.angle_alpha   90.00
_cell.angle_beta   90.00
_cell.angle_gamma   90.00
#
_symmetry.space_group_name_H-M   'P 1'
#
loop_
_entity.id
_entity.type
_entity.pdbx_description
1 polymer ?
#
loop_
_entity_poly.entity_id
_entity_poly.type
_entity_poly.pdbx_seq_one_letter_code
_entity_poly.pdbx_strand_id
1 'polypeptide(L)'
;SPRDLYMRPRTPFVAGFVGTSNVFDGLMAEKLCGMTGSFALRPEHIRLNTPGELQANGTIQAVQYQGAATRFELKLNGGEKLLVSQANMTGEELPATLTPGQQVMVSWS
;
A
#
# COMPACT_ATOMS: atom_id res chain seq x y z
N SER A 1 -20.27 -9.81 -8.33
CA SER A 1 -19.88 -10.79 -7.29
C SER A 1 -19.14 -10.08 -6.15
N PRO A 2 -18.98 -10.68 -4.96
CA PRO A 2 -18.14 -10.11 -3.89
C PRO A 2 -16.72 -9.77 -4.37
N ARG A 3 -16.20 -10.56 -5.31
CA ARG A 3 -14.91 -10.32 -5.99
C ARG A 3 -14.91 -9.07 -6.88
N ASP A 4 -16.03 -8.69 -7.47
CA ASP A 4 -16.13 -7.48 -8.32
C ASP A 4 -16.22 -6.20 -7.49
N LEU A 5 -16.87 -6.25 -6.32
CA LEU A 5 -16.81 -5.18 -5.33
C LEU A 5 -15.38 -5.00 -4.80
N TYR A 6 -14.66 -6.11 -4.67
CA TYR A 6 -13.24 -6.14 -4.32
C TYR A 6 -12.42 -5.47 -5.46
N MET A 7 -12.51 -5.97 -6.68
CA MET A 7 -11.60 -5.59 -7.78
C MET A 7 -11.93 -4.24 -8.46
N ARG A 8 -13.18 -3.76 -8.38
CA ARG A 8 -13.64 -2.51 -9.04
C ARG A 8 -14.67 -1.76 -8.19
N PRO A 9 -14.27 -1.13 -7.08
CA PRO A 9 -15.20 -0.33 -6.27
C PRO A 9 -15.70 0.86 -7.10
N ARG A 10 -17.03 0.93 -7.32
CA ARG A 10 -17.67 2.00 -8.11
C ARG A 10 -17.71 3.36 -7.39
N THR A 11 -17.39 3.38 -6.09
CA THR A 11 -17.31 4.59 -5.25
C THR A 11 -16.25 4.41 -4.15
N PRO A 12 -15.64 5.50 -3.64
CA PRO A 12 -14.71 5.45 -2.49
C PRO A 12 -15.30 4.77 -1.25
N PHE A 13 -16.63 4.79 -1.11
CA PHE A 13 -17.38 4.19 -0.01
C PHE A 13 -17.34 2.65 0.00
N VAL A 14 -17.24 2.00 -1.18
CA VAL A 14 -17.18 0.52 -1.27
C VAL A 14 -15.75 0.00 -1.04
N ALA A 15 -14.74 0.80 -1.35
CA ALA A 15 -13.32 0.45 -1.14
C ALA A 15 -12.94 0.32 0.36
N GLY A 16 -13.71 0.95 1.26
CA GLY A 16 -13.51 0.85 2.71
C GLY A 16 -14.31 -0.25 3.41
N PHE A 17 -15.28 -0.89 2.74
CA PHE A 17 -16.23 -1.80 3.39
C PHE A 17 -15.91 -3.30 3.20
N VAL A 18 -15.11 -3.66 2.18
CA VAL A 18 -14.69 -5.05 1.92
C VAL A 18 -13.17 -5.10 1.76
N GLY A 19 -12.48 -5.32 2.86
CA GLY A 19 -11.01 -5.35 2.93
C GLY A 19 -10.40 -3.95 3.11
N THR A 20 -9.20 -3.91 3.66
CA THR A 20 -8.46 -2.65 3.83
C THR A 20 -7.91 -2.14 2.51
N SER A 21 -8.24 -0.91 2.14
CA SER A 21 -7.70 -0.21 0.97
C SER A 21 -7.08 1.13 1.40
N ASN A 22 -6.07 1.58 0.67
CA ASN A 22 -5.65 2.98 0.70
C ASN A 22 -6.58 3.76 -0.24
N VAL A 23 -7.16 4.86 0.23
CA VAL A 23 -7.97 5.74 -0.61
C VAL A 23 -7.18 7.02 -0.81
N PHE A 24 -6.94 7.35 -2.07
CA PHE A 24 -6.29 8.59 -2.48
C PHE A 24 -7.38 9.58 -2.86
N ASP A 25 -7.31 10.78 -2.27
CA ASP A 25 -8.08 11.93 -2.76
C ASP A 25 -7.41 12.52 -4.00
N GLY A 26 -8.03 13.54 -4.61
CA GLY A 26 -7.52 14.15 -5.84
C GLY A 26 -6.11 14.71 -5.72
N LEU A 27 -5.76 15.28 -4.57
CA LEU A 27 -4.44 15.88 -4.36
C LEU A 27 -3.37 14.79 -4.19
N MET A 28 -3.68 13.73 -3.45
CA MET A 28 -2.78 12.60 -3.27
C MET A 28 -2.59 11.83 -4.58
N ALA A 29 -3.67 11.61 -5.34
CA ALA A 29 -3.62 10.95 -6.64
C ALA A 29 -2.81 11.74 -7.68
N GLU A 30 -2.93 13.07 -7.68
CA GLU A 30 -2.14 13.93 -8.55
C GLU A 30 -0.66 13.88 -8.20
N LYS A 31 -0.32 13.96 -6.90
CA LYS A 31 1.06 13.88 -6.43
C LYS A 31 1.73 12.54 -6.69
N LEU A 32 1.01 11.43 -6.46
CA LEU A 32 1.59 10.08 -6.49
C LEU A 32 1.51 9.43 -7.86
N CYS A 33 0.48 9.75 -8.65
CA CYS A 33 0.17 9.06 -9.90
C CYS A 33 0.02 10.02 -11.09
N GLY A 34 0.00 11.34 -10.88
CA GLY A 34 -0.36 12.31 -11.93
C GLY A 34 -1.82 12.20 -12.38
N MET A 35 -2.68 11.57 -11.59
CA MET A 35 -4.07 11.31 -11.95
C MET A 35 -5.02 12.23 -11.18
N THR A 36 -6.10 12.66 -11.83
CA THR A 36 -7.16 13.46 -11.20
C THR A 36 -8.33 12.58 -10.78
N GLY A 37 -8.87 12.82 -9.58
CA GLY A 37 -9.99 12.06 -9.02
C GLY A 37 -9.61 11.22 -7.79
N SER A 38 -10.56 10.44 -7.28
CA SER A 38 -10.32 9.57 -6.13
C SER A 38 -10.07 8.14 -6.57
N PHE A 39 -9.05 7.51 -6.00
CA PHE A 39 -8.60 6.16 -6.35
C PHE A 39 -8.46 5.30 -5.10
N ALA A 40 -8.60 3.99 -5.27
CA ALA A 40 -8.33 3.02 -4.23
C ALA A 40 -7.16 2.13 -4.66
N LEU A 41 -6.14 2.03 -3.81
CA LEU A 41 -5.00 1.16 -4.00
C LEU A 41 -4.93 0.13 -2.89
N ARG A 42 -4.81 -1.13 -3.27
CA ARG A 42 -4.78 -2.24 -2.31
C ARG A 42 -3.42 -2.40 -1.67
N PRO A 43 -3.36 -2.61 -0.35
CA PRO A 43 -2.10 -2.87 0.34
C PRO A 43 -1.27 -3.99 -0.29
N GLU A 44 -1.93 -5.06 -0.76
CA GLU A 44 -1.29 -6.21 -1.39
C GLU A 44 -0.78 -5.96 -2.82
N HIS A 45 -1.16 -4.85 -3.45
CA HIS A 45 -0.66 -4.46 -4.77
C HIS A 45 0.54 -3.50 -4.70
N ILE A 46 0.92 -3.09 -3.48
CA ILE A 46 2.09 -2.23 -3.25
C ILE A 46 3.28 -3.11 -2.88
N ARG A 47 4.43 -2.83 -3.50
CA ARG A 47 5.69 -3.52 -3.25
C ARG A 47 6.65 -2.60 -2.48
N LEU A 48 7.48 -3.18 -1.61
CA LEU A 48 8.51 -2.49 -0.84
C LEU A 48 9.89 -2.79 -1.43
N ASN A 49 10.67 -1.74 -1.68
CA ASN A 49 12.04 -1.81 -2.22
C ASN A 49 12.17 -2.58 -3.55
N THR A 50 11.06 -2.79 -4.26
CA THR A 50 11.04 -3.31 -5.63
C THR A 50 10.62 -2.18 -6.56
N PRO A 51 11.37 -1.85 -7.62
CA PRO A 51 10.96 -0.83 -8.57
C PRO A 51 9.61 -1.15 -9.25
N GLY A 52 8.91 -0.12 -9.70
CA GLY A 52 7.63 -0.22 -10.39
C GLY A 52 7.36 1.01 -11.25
N GLU A 53 6.17 1.07 -11.86
CA GLU A 53 5.76 2.17 -12.75
C GLU A 53 5.56 3.47 -11.95
N LEU A 54 4.77 3.38 -10.88
CA LEU A 54 4.57 4.46 -9.93
C LEU A 54 5.36 4.18 -8.66
N GLN A 55 6.02 5.21 -8.13
CA GLN A 55 6.93 5.08 -6.98
C GLN A 55 6.78 6.25 -6.03
N ALA A 56 6.92 5.96 -4.73
CA ALA A 56 7.02 6.98 -3.70
C ALA A 56 7.97 6.54 -2.58
N ASN A 57 8.52 7.49 -1.85
CA ASN A 57 9.37 7.22 -0.69
C ASN A 57 8.59 7.48 0.60
N GLY A 58 8.87 6.67 1.61
CA GLY A 58 8.29 6.84 2.93
C GLY A 58 9.10 6.18 4.04
N THR A 59 8.65 6.40 5.27
CA THR A 59 9.24 5.83 6.48
C THR A 59 8.26 4.88 7.13
N ILE A 60 8.73 3.68 7.46
CA ILE A 60 7.93 2.70 8.20
C ILE A 60 7.63 3.25 9.59
N GLN A 61 6.35 3.28 9.94
CA GLN A 61 5.87 3.69 11.26
C GLN A 61 5.58 2.47 12.14
N ALA A 62 5.04 1.42 11.54
CA ALA A 62 4.70 0.19 12.26
C ALA A 62 4.78 -1.04 11.36
N VAL A 63 5.06 -2.18 12.00
CA VAL A 63 5.10 -3.51 11.38
C VAL A 63 4.20 -4.43 12.19
N GLN A 64 3.25 -5.08 11.54
CA GLN A 64 2.24 -5.92 12.18
C GLN A 64 2.21 -7.30 11.50
N TYR A 65 2.54 -8.34 12.24
CA TYR A 65 2.46 -9.72 11.74
C TYR A 65 1.02 -10.24 11.86
N GLN A 66 0.42 -10.63 10.74
CA GLN A 66 -0.96 -11.10 10.64
C GLN A 66 -1.02 -12.52 10.06
N GLY A 67 -0.26 -13.45 10.67
CA GLY A 67 -0.21 -14.85 10.25
C GLY A 67 0.49 -15.04 8.91
N ALA A 68 -0.28 -15.11 7.81
CA ALA A 68 0.22 -15.36 6.46
C ALA A 68 0.77 -14.10 5.75
N ALA A 69 0.54 -12.92 6.31
CA ALA A 69 1.04 -11.66 5.77
C ALA A 69 1.62 -10.78 6.87
N THR A 70 2.55 -9.91 6.47
CA THR A 70 3.05 -8.80 7.29
C THR A 70 2.50 -7.50 6.72
N ARG A 71 1.94 -6.70 7.61
CA ARG A 71 1.36 -5.41 7.29
C ARG A 71 2.28 -4.29 7.75
N PHE A 72 2.56 -3.36 6.85
CA PHE A 72 3.39 -2.20 7.10
C PHE A 72 2.53 -0.95 7.06
N GLU A 73 2.68 -0.11 8.08
CA GLU A 73 2.19 1.26 8.03
C GLU A 73 3.35 2.18 7.69
N LEU A 74 3.20 2.98 6.64
CA LEU A 74 4.20 3.94 6.20
C LEU A 74 3.64 5.35 6.30
N LYS A 75 4.53 6.29 6.59
CA LYS A 75 4.32 7.72 6.36
C LYS A 75 5.11 8.11 5.11
N LEU A 76 4.43 8.48 4.04
CA LEU A 76 5.06 8.99 2.83
C LEU A 76 5.73 10.34 3.10
N ASN A 77 6.69 10.72 2.25
CA ASN A 77 7.40 12.00 2.39
C ASN A 77 6.46 13.22 2.31
N GLY A 78 5.32 13.10 1.63
CA GLY A 78 4.27 14.14 1.59
C GLY A 78 3.42 14.22 2.88
N GLY A 79 3.62 13.30 3.82
CA GLY A 79 2.93 13.22 5.11
C GLY A 79 1.77 12.23 5.13
N GLU A 80 1.35 11.72 3.98
CA GLU A 80 0.22 10.79 3.86
C GLU A 80 0.53 9.41 4.47
N LYS A 81 -0.48 8.76 5.03
CA LYS A 81 -0.36 7.38 5.53
C LYS A 81 -0.63 6.40 4.38
N LEU A 82 0.22 5.38 4.27
CA LEU A 82 0.07 4.29 3.30
C LEU A 82 0.18 2.94 4.00
N LEU A 83 -0.72 2.03 3.70
CA LEU A 83 -0.75 0.67 4.20
C LEU A 83 -0.28 -0.28 3.11
N VAL A 84 0.67 -1.15 3.44
CA VAL A 84 1.20 -2.18 2.54
C VAL A 84 1.04 -3.55 3.20
N SER A 85 0.70 -4.57 2.42
CA SER A 85 0.52 -5.94 2.91
C SER A 85 1.36 -6.87 2.06
N GLN A 86 2.35 -7.52 2.67
CA GLN A 86 3.23 -8.46 1.99
C GLN A 86 2.97 -9.88 2.50
N ALA A 87 2.82 -10.85 1.60
CA ALA A 87 2.73 -12.25 2.01
C ALA A 87 4.06 -12.69 2.65
N ASN A 88 3.97 -13.44 3.75
CA ASN A 88 5.15 -14.01 4.39
C ASN A 88 5.65 -15.16 3.51
N MET A 89 6.70 -14.92 2.73
CA MET A 89 7.32 -15.99 1.94
C MET A 89 8.15 -16.90 2.85
N THR A 90 7.69 -18.12 3.04
CA THR A 90 8.45 -19.20 3.67
C THR A 90 9.51 -19.70 2.69
N GLY A 91 10.76 -19.25 2.80
CA GLY A 91 11.90 -19.94 2.16
C GLY A 91 12.95 -19.08 1.46
N GLU A 92 12.71 -17.79 1.20
CA GLU A 92 13.80 -16.88 0.82
C GLU A 92 14.48 -16.37 2.09
N GLU A 93 15.82 -16.32 2.09
CA GLU A 93 16.61 -15.68 3.15
C GLU A 93 15.89 -14.40 3.58
N LEU A 94 15.46 -14.34 4.85
CA LEU A 94 14.59 -13.27 5.36
C LEU A 94 15.12 -11.92 4.83
N PRO A 95 14.41 -11.25 3.89
CA PRO A 95 14.83 -9.92 3.48
C PRO A 95 14.94 -9.10 4.74
N ALA A 96 16.05 -8.36 4.89
CA ALA A 96 16.41 -7.60 6.09
C ALA A 96 15.14 -7.09 6.78
N THR A 97 14.84 -7.63 7.98
CA THR A 97 13.57 -7.39 8.66
C THR A 97 13.32 -5.89 8.69
N LEU A 98 12.33 -5.44 7.92
CA LEU A 98 11.99 -4.04 7.84
C LEU A 98 11.51 -3.58 9.21
N THR A 99 12.04 -2.46 9.71
CA THR A 99 11.75 -1.96 11.07
C THR A 99 11.15 -0.56 11.05
N PRO A 100 10.38 -0.17 12.09
CA PRO A 100 9.96 1.21 12.26
C PRO A 100 11.15 2.18 12.26
N GLY A 101 10.99 3.32 11.59
CA GLY A 101 12.03 4.33 11.36
C GLY A 101 12.83 4.13 10.07
N GLN A 102 12.75 2.96 9.43
CA GLN A 102 13.46 2.69 8.18
C GLN A 102 12.81 3.43 7.01
N GLN A 103 13.64 4.06 6.17
CA GLN A 103 13.22 4.59 4.88
C GLN A 103 13.14 3.49 3.84
N VAL A 104 12.07 3.48 3.07
CA VAL A 104 11.80 2.51 2.02
C VAL A 104 11.18 3.20 0.81
N MET A 105 11.40 2.61 -0.36
CA MET A 105 10.65 2.95 -1.56
C MET A 105 9.45 2.01 -1.68
N VAL A 106 8.29 2.57 -2.00
CA VAL A 106 7.09 1.82 -2.37
C VAL A 106 6.82 1.97 -3.86
N SER A 107 6.35 0.91 -4.50
CA SER A 107 5.95 0.95 -5.90
C SER A 107 4.66 0.18 -6.18
N TRP A 108 3.98 0.56 -7.26
CA TRP A 108 2.79 -0.12 -7.78
C TRP A 108 2.65 0.14 -9.29
N SER A 109 1.63 -0.49 -9.87
CA SER A 109 1.20 -0.37 -11.27
C SER A 109 -0.33 -0.32 -11.32
#